data_AF-A0A2I0AY87-F1
#
_entry.id   AF-A0A2I0AY87-F1
#
_cell.length_a   1.000
_cell.length_b   1.000
_cell.length_c   1.000
_cell.angle_alpha   90.00
_cell.angle_beta   90.00
_cell.angle_gamma   90.00
#
_symmetry.space_group_name_H-M   'P 1'
#
loop_
_entity.id
_entity.type
_entity.pdbx_description
1 polymer ?
#
loop_
_entity_poly.entity_id
_entity_poly.type
_entity_poly.pdbx_seq_one_letter_code
_entity_poly.pdbx_strand_id
1 'polypeptide(L)'
;MLALRFSSPTPKPSPRRPTLLSSSCNRKVFALPSLISSFHGIRIQSCAATALWPVSSRADGGRMLIRASKREEELKEIRGKTTEELNEEVIDLKGELFMLRLQRSARNEFKSSEFRRMRKMIARMLTVKREREIEQGINKRLSRKLDKQWKRSIVVRPPPSLRKKQEEQKAAEAKKSS
;
A
#
# COMPACT_ATOMS: atom_id res chain seq x y z
N MET A 1 19.43 -53.69 -41.10
CA MET A 1 19.63 -53.49 -39.65
C MET A 1 20.80 -52.53 -39.47
N LEU A 2 20.64 -51.54 -38.58
CA LEU A 2 21.63 -50.56 -38.07
C LEU A 2 21.92 -49.27 -38.90
N ALA A 3 20.94 -48.37 -38.78
CA ALA A 3 21.01 -46.92 -38.55
C ALA A 3 22.39 -46.21 -38.57
N LEU A 4 22.54 -45.31 -39.56
CA LEU A 4 23.44 -44.16 -39.52
C LEU A 4 22.87 -43.09 -38.57
N ARG A 5 23.57 -42.76 -37.48
CA ARG A 5 23.27 -41.61 -36.62
C ARG A 5 23.95 -40.36 -37.17
N PHE A 6 23.22 -39.57 -37.95
CA PHE A 6 23.63 -38.21 -38.29
C PHE A 6 23.31 -37.29 -37.09
N SER A 7 24.36 -36.78 -36.45
CA SER A 7 24.28 -35.79 -35.38
C SER A 7 23.88 -34.43 -35.98
N SER A 8 22.72 -33.91 -35.61
CA SER A 8 22.31 -32.55 -35.95
C SER A 8 22.87 -31.55 -34.91
N PRO A 9 23.47 -30.42 -35.33
CA PRO A 9 23.92 -29.39 -34.40
C PRO A 9 22.75 -28.54 -33.89
N THR A 10 22.63 -28.43 -32.58
CA THR A 10 21.65 -27.55 -31.91
C THR A 10 22.02 -26.06 -32.10
N PRO A 11 21.06 -25.16 -32.38
CA PRO A 11 21.35 -23.73 -32.46
C PRO A 11 21.55 -23.11 -31.06
N LYS A 12 22.64 -22.35 -30.90
CA LYS A 12 22.96 -21.56 -29.70
C LYS A 12 22.00 -20.35 -29.59
N PRO A 13 21.53 -19.99 -28.37
CA PRO A 13 20.75 -18.77 -28.18
C PRO A 13 21.65 -17.53 -28.26
N SER A 14 21.28 -16.59 -29.12
CA SER A 14 21.93 -15.29 -29.26
C SER A 14 21.54 -14.33 -28.13
N PRO A 15 22.45 -13.43 -27.70
CA PRO A 15 22.15 -12.45 -26.67
C PRO A 15 21.20 -11.38 -27.23
N ARG A 16 20.02 -11.26 -26.62
CA ARG A 16 19.06 -10.20 -26.93
C ARG A 16 19.65 -8.85 -26.52
N ARG A 17 20.03 -8.04 -27.52
CA ARG A 17 20.31 -6.60 -27.34
C ARG A 17 19.04 -5.90 -26.81
N PRO A 18 19.14 -5.02 -25.81
CA PRO A 18 18.03 -4.17 -25.43
C PRO A 18 17.77 -3.18 -26.57
N THR A 19 16.60 -3.27 -27.18
CA THR A 19 16.08 -2.22 -28.06
C THR A 19 15.87 -0.98 -27.21
N LEU A 20 16.64 0.07 -27.48
CA LEU A 20 16.36 1.41 -27.00
C LEU A 20 15.03 1.83 -27.62
N LEU A 21 13.94 1.64 -26.87
CA LEU A 21 12.68 2.27 -27.21
C LEU A 21 12.89 3.76 -26.98
N SER A 22 13.09 4.48 -28.07
CA SER A 22 13.02 5.93 -28.14
C SER A 22 11.65 6.36 -27.66
N SER A 23 11.53 6.62 -26.35
CA SER A 23 10.41 7.37 -25.82
C SER A 23 10.55 8.78 -26.38
N SER A 24 9.93 9.03 -27.53
CA SER A 24 9.47 10.36 -27.89
C SER A 24 8.41 10.75 -26.86
N CYS A 25 8.90 11.12 -25.68
CA CYS A 25 8.14 11.90 -24.74
C CYS A 25 7.87 13.21 -25.48
N ASN A 26 6.73 13.28 -26.17
CA ASN A 26 6.05 14.51 -26.51
C ASN A 26 5.68 15.18 -25.17
N ARG A 27 6.70 15.69 -24.49
CA ARG A 27 6.56 16.60 -23.37
C ARG A 27 6.09 17.88 -24.03
N LYS A 28 4.78 17.99 -24.25
CA LYS A 28 4.14 19.29 -24.42
C LYS A 28 4.51 20.07 -23.18
N VAL A 29 5.56 20.86 -23.31
CA VAL A 29 5.88 21.93 -22.38
C VAL A 29 4.68 22.85 -22.48
N PHE A 30 3.76 22.71 -21.53
CA PHE A 30 2.79 23.77 -21.28
C PHE A 30 3.62 24.96 -20.79
N ALA A 31 3.99 25.82 -21.72
CA ALA A 31 4.43 27.17 -21.41
C ALA A 31 3.23 27.86 -20.77
N LEU A 32 3.26 28.00 -19.46
CA LEU A 32 2.35 28.91 -18.77
C LEU A 32 2.67 30.32 -19.27
N PRO A 33 1.68 31.11 -19.71
CA PRO A 33 1.91 32.50 -20.10
C PRO A 33 2.48 33.25 -18.90
N SER A 34 3.55 33.99 -19.17
CA SER A 34 4.25 34.88 -18.26
C SER A 34 3.26 35.76 -17.50
N LEU A 35 3.04 35.45 -16.22
CA LEU A 35 2.47 36.41 -15.29
C LEU A 35 3.51 37.51 -15.11
N ILE A 36 3.21 38.68 -15.66
CA ILE A 36 3.90 39.93 -15.38
C ILE A 36 3.74 40.20 -13.89
N SER A 37 4.75 39.86 -13.10
CA SER A 37 4.86 40.24 -11.69
C SER A 37 5.99 41.26 -11.56
N SER A 38 5.65 42.50 -11.16
CA SER A 38 6.61 43.58 -10.88
C SER A 38 7.24 43.43 -9.49
N PHE A 39 7.73 42.23 -9.15
CA PHE A 39 8.41 42.00 -7.87
C PHE A 39 9.93 42.03 -8.09
N HIS A 40 10.57 43.16 -7.77
CA HIS A 40 12.03 43.32 -7.77
C HIS A 40 12.66 42.72 -6.50
N GLY A 41 12.39 41.43 -6.27
CA GLY A 41 12.96 40.64 -5.17
C GLY A 41 14.10 39.73 -5.64
N ILE A 42 15.12 39.58 -4.81
CA ILE A 42 16.41 38.90 -5.06
C ILE A 42 16.25 37.62 -5.88
N ARG A 43 16.85 37.63 -7.08
CA ARG A 43 16.88 36.51 -8.02
C ARG A 43 17.89 35.47 -7.52
N ILE A 44 17.45 34.52 -6.71
CA ILE A 44 18.27 33.36 -6.33
C ILE A 44 18.52 32.55 -7.62
N GLN A 45 19.77 32.57 -8.11
CA GLN A 45 20.19 31.72 -9.21
C GLN A 45 19.90 30.27 -8.85
N SER A 46 19.00 29.62 -9.59
CA SER A 46 18.88 28.17 -9.59
C SER A 46 20.15 27.60 -10.21
N CYS A 47 21.12 27.25 -9.38
CA CYS A 47 22.18 26.35 -9.80
C CYS A 47 21.54 25.03 -10.22
N ALA A 48 21.65 24.71 -11.52
CA ALA A 48 21.39 23.39 -12.05
C ALA A 48 22.50 22.46 -11.54
N ALA A 49 22.44 22.10 -10.25
CA ALA A 49 23.25 21.02 -9.71
C ALA A 49 22.53 19.72 -10.06
N THR A 50 22.96 19.11 -11.16
CA THR A 50 22.77 17.69 -11.44
C THR A 50 23.50 16.90 -10.34
N ALA A 51 22.91 16.85 -9.16
CA ALA A 51 23.37 16.00 -8.08
C ALA A 51 23.03 14.56 -8.48
N LEU A 52 23.97 13.91 -9.15
CA LEU A 52 24.06 12.46 -9.26
C LEU A 52 24.20 11.92 -7.84
N TRP A 53 23.07 11.72 -7.15
CA TRP A 53 23.05 10.94 -5.93
C TRP A 53 23.43 9.52 -6.33
N PRO A 54 24.47 8.92 -5.73
CA PRO A 54 24.77 7.53 -6.00
C PRO A 54 23.53 6.73 -5.57
N VAL A 55 22.90 6.05 -6.53
CA VAL A 55 21.93 5.01 -6.24
C VAL A 55 22.69 3.95 -5.47
N SER A 56 22.65 4.05 -4.14
CA SER A 56 23.04 2.97 -3.25
C SER A 56 22.06 1.83 -3.51
N SER A 57 22.41 0.96 -4.44
CA SER A 57 21.85 -0.36 -4.61
C SER A 57 22.25 -1.22 -3.41
N ARG A 58 21.74 -0.88 -2.22
CA ARG A 58 21.68 -1.84 -1.11
C ARG A 58 20.55 -2.83 -1.43
N ALA A 59 20.82 -3.69 -2.40
CA ALA A 59 20.02 -4.85 -2.72
C ALA A 59 20.23 -5.90 -1.64
N ASP A 60 19.58 -5.70 -0.50
CA ASP A 60 19.51 -6.69 0.57
C ASP A 60 18.40 -7.69 0.23
N GLY A 61 18.73 -8.66 -0.63
CA GLY A 61 17.79 -9.63 -1.21
C GLY A 61 17.06 -10.48 -0.17
N GLY A 62 17.72 -10.81 0.95
CA GLY A 62 17.11 -11.58 2.04
C GLY A 62 15.94 -10.87 2.72
N ARG A 63 16.03 -9.54 2.87
CA ARG A 63 14.97 -8.72 3.46
C ARG A 63 13.74 -8.60 2.55
N MET A 64 13.92 -8.70 1.23
CA MET A 64 12.79 -8.70 0.29
C MET A 64 11.96 -9.98 0.36
N LEU A 65 12.61 -11.14 0.48
CA LEU A 65 11.95 -12.46 0.57
C LEU A 65 11.10 -12.60 1.83
N ILE A 66 11.64 -12.26 3.02
CA ILE A 66 10.89 -12.30 4.29
C ILE A 66 9.67 -11.36 4.25
N ARG A 67 9.80 -10.23 3.56
CA ARG A 67 8.69 -9.30 3.37
C ARG A 67 7.68 -9.79 2.34
N ALA A 68 8.07 -10.67 1.42
CA ALA A 68 7.20 -11.27 0.42
C ALA A 68 6.37 -12.38 1.06
N SER A 69 6.98 -13.30 1.82
CA SER A 69 6.26 -14.38 2.51
C SER A 69 5.17 -13.86 3.43
N LYS A 70 5.49 -12.90 4.31
CA LYS A 70 4.50 -12.25 5.18
C LYS A 70 3.37 -11.56 4.41
N ARG A 71 3.66 -11.04 3.21
CA ARG A 71 2.63 -10.42 2.38
C ARG A 71 1.68 -11.45 1.79
N GLU A 72 2.20 -12.58 1.38
CA GLU A 72 1.42 -13.69 0.81
C GLU A 72 0.54 -14.35 1.86
N GLU A 73 1.04 -14.55 3.08
CA GLU A 73 0.27 -15.03 4.23
C GLU A 73 -0.91 -14.09 4.53
N GLU A 74 -0.64 -12.79 4.70
CA GLU A 74 -1.68 -11.76 4.92
C GLU A 74 -2.72 -11.75 3.78
N LEU A 75 -2.32 -11.98 2.52
CA LEU A 75 -3.25 -12.03 1.39
C LEU A 75 -4.12 -13.29 1.40
N LYS A 76 -3.56 -14.45 1.78
CA LYS A 76 -4.31 -15.69 1.94
C LYS A 76 -5.37 -15.55 3.03
N GLU A 77 -5.01 -14.94 4.16
CA GLU A 77 -5.94 -14.66 5.26
C GLU A 77 -7.09 -13.76 4.80
N ILE A 78 -6.81 -12.65 4.11
CA ILE A 78 -7.84 -11.72 3.62
C ILE A 78 -8.80 -12.41 2.64
N ARG A 79 -8.28 -13.31 1.79
CA ARG A 79 -9.12 -14.07 0.84
C ARG A 79 -10.03 -15.09 1.52
N GLY A 80 -9.62 -15.65 2.66
CA GLY A 80 -10.41 -16.58 3.45
C GLY A 80 -11.58 -15.95 4.20
N LYS A 81 -11.53 -14.64 4.48
CA LYS A 81 -12.56 -13.92 5.26
C LYS A 81 -13.81 -13.60 4.47
N THR A 82 -14.95 -13.52 5.15
CA THR A 82 -16.23 -13.10 4.54
C THR A 82 -16.25 -11.59 4.27
N THR A 83 -17.16 -11.11 3.42
CA THR A 83 -17.24 -9.67 3.08
C THR A 83 -17.64 -8.79 4.25
N GLU A 84 -18.36 -9.34 5.22
CA GLU A 84 -18.83 -8.64 6.42
C GLU A 84 -17.68 -8.46 7.41
N GLU A 85 -16.97 -9.55 7.71
CA GLU A 85 -15.74 -9.54 8.50
C GLU A 85 -14.71 -8.55 7.93
N LEU A 86 -14.52 -8.53 6.61
CA LEU A 86 -13.62 -7.55 5.97
C LEU A 86 -14.03 -6.10 6.24
N ASN A 87 -15.33 -5.80 6.30
CA ASN A 87 -15.79 -4.44 6.59
C ASN A 87 -15.56 -4.07 8.06
N GLU A 88 -15.80 -5.01 8.97
CA GLU A 88 -15.57 -4.82 10.40
C GLU A 88 -14.09 -4.60 10.70
N GLU A 89 -13.22 -5.46 10.17
CA GLU A 89 -11.77 -5.32 10.32
C GLU A 89 -11.24 -4.00 9.75
N VAL A 90 -11.80 -3.53 8.63
CA VAL A 90 -11.45 -2.21 8.08
C VAL A 90 -11.82 -1.08 9.04
N ILE A 91 -12.93 -1.19 9.77
CA ILE A 91 -13.35 -0.19 10.77
C ILE A 91 -12.40 -0.25 11.98
N ASP A 92 -12.10 -1.45 12.47
CA ASP A 92 -11.24 -1.65 13.63
C ASP A 92 -9.81 -1.15 13.38
N LEU A 93 -9.21 -1.50 12.24
CA LEU A 93 -7.88 -1.02 11.88
C LEU A 93 -7.83 0.50 11.70
N LYS A 94 -8.92 1.13 11.24
CA LYS A 94 -9.00 2.60 11.18
C LYS A 94 -9.06 3.21 12.58
N GLY A 95 -9.79 2.59 13.51
CA GLY A 95 -9.85 3.01 14.91
C GLY A 95 -8.49 2.90 15.60
N GLU A 96 -7.78 1.79 15.40
CA GLU A 96 -6.42 1.62 15.91
C GLU A 96 -5.44 2.63 15.29
N LEU A 97 -5.57 2.91 13.99
CA LEU A 97 -4.73 3.91 13.32
C LEU A 97 -4.95 5.31 13.90
N PHE A 98 -6.18 5.62 14.31
CA PHE A 98 -6.50 6.86 15.00
C PHE A 98 -5.82 6.92 16.38
N MET A 99 -5.84 5.84 17.15
CA MET A 99 -5.12 5.77 18.44
C MET A 99 -3.62 5.96 18.27
N LEU A 100 -3.00 5.35 17.25
CA LEU A 100 -1.58 5.59 16.96
C LEU A 100 -1.29 7.06 16.62
N ARG A 101 -2.21 7.76 15.94
CA ARG A 101 -2.07 9.20 15.68
C ARG A 101 -2.12 10.01 16.95
N LEU A 102 -3.03 9.68 17.88
CA LEU A 102 -3.14 10.32 19.19
C LEU A 102 -1.89 10.08 20.04
N GLN A 103 -1.39 8.85 20.09
CA GLN A 103 -0.13 8.52 20.78
C GLN A 103 1.04 9.31 20.21
N ARG A 104 1.10 9.45 18.88
CA ARG A 104 2.14 10.25 18.21
C ARG A 104 2.04 11.73 18.56
N SER A 105 0.85 12.31 18.62
CA SER A 105 0.69 13.71 19.04
C SER A 105 1.02 13.92 20.51
N ALA A 106 0.71 12.94 21.36
CA ALA A 106 1.07 12.96 22.78
C ALA A 106 2.59 12.78 23.04
N ARG A 107 3.39 12.55 21.99
CA ARG A 107 4.84 12.25 22.08
C ARG A 107 5.17 11.00 22.90
N ASN A 108 4.23 10.06 22.99
CA ASN A 108 4.48 8.75 23.57
C ASN A 108 5.38 7.91 22.65
N GLU A 109 5.98 6.86 23.20
CA GLU A 109 6.76 5.90 22.41
C GLU A 109 5.83 5.02 21.57
N PHE A 110 6.03 5.00 20.25
CA PHE A 110 5.27 4.14 19.33
C PHE A 110 6.16 3.60 18.21
N LYS A 111 5.75 2.48 17.63
CA LYS A 111 6.43 1.87 16.47
C LYS A 111 5.98 2.52 15.17
N SER A 112 6.88 3.22 14.48
CA SER A 112 6.59 3.92 13.22
C SER A 112 6.23 2.96 12.06
N SER A 113 6.68 1.71 12.12
CA SER A 113 6.34 0.65 11.16
C SER A 113 4.85 0.33 11.12
N GLU A 114 4.15 0.44 12.25
CA GLU A 114 2.73 0.07 12.38
C GLU A 114 1.83 0.97 11.54
N PHE A 115 2.12 2.27 11.47
CA PHE A 115 1.44 3.20 10.57
C PHE A 115 1.44 2.70 9.11
N ARG A 116 2.58 2.18 8.64
CA ARG A 116 2.71 1.68 7.27
C ARG A 116 2.05 0.32 7.12
N ARG A 117 2.16 -0.55 8.13
CA ARG A 117 1.54 -1.89 8.13
C ARG A 117 0.03 -1.78 8.05
N MET A 118 -0.59 -1.03 8.97
CA MET A 118 -2.04 -0.90 9.07
C MET A 118 -2.65 -0.23 7.84
N ARG A 119 -2.05 0.85 7.32
CA ARG A 119 -2.51 1.47 6.06
C ARG A 119 -2.46 0.49 4.88
N LYS A 120 -1.41 -0.32 4.79
CA LYS A 120 -1.28 -1.35 3.74
C LYS A 120 -2.29 -2.47 3.93
N MET A 121 -2.60 -2.86 5.17
CA MET A 121 -3.60 -3.88 5.46
C MET A 121 -4.99 -3.43 5.00
N ILE A 122 -5.40 -2.20 5.39
CA ILE A 122 -6.66 -1.60 4.95
C ILE A 122 -6.74 -1.56 3.41
N ALA A 123 -5.66 -1.15 2.74
CA ALA A 123 -5.62 -1.11 1.28
C ALA A 123 -5.85 -2.49 0.65
N ARG A 124 -5.22 -3.55 1.18
CA ARG A 124 -5.39 -4.91 0.66
C ARG A 124 -6.79 -5.47 0.87
N MET A 125 -7.42 -5.18 2.02
CA MET A 125 -8.81 -5.60 2.24
C MET A 125 -9.77 -4.92 1.26
N LEU A 126 -9.57 -3.62 1.02
CA LEU A 126 -10.38 -2.88 0.05
C LEU A 126 -10.14 -3.34 -1.39
N THR A 127 -8.92 -3.76 -1.76
CA THR A 127 -8.68 -4.35 -3.09
C THR A 127 -9.40 -5.68 -3.25
N VAL A 128 -9.33 -6.59 -2.26
CA VAL A 128 -10.03 -7.88 -2.33
C VAL A 128 -11.56 -7.68 -2.38
N LYS A 129 -12.10 -6.76 -1.58
CA LYS A 129 -13.52 -6.39 -1.68
C LYS A 129 -13.88 -5.92 -3.09
N ARG A 130 -13.03 -5.10 -3.72
CA ARG A 130 -13.26 -4.60 -5.07
C ARG A 130 -13.13 -5.68 -6.14
N GLU A 131 -12.21 -6.63 -5.98
CA GLU A 131 -12.08 -7.80 -6.86
C GLU A 131 -13.37 -8.63 -6.84
N ARG A 132 -13.92 -8.93 -5.66
CA ARG A 132 -15.21 -9.63 -5.51
C ARG A 132 -16.38 -8.88 -6.16
N GLU A 133 -16.44 -7.56 -6.03
CA GLU A 133 -17.46 -6.74 -6.72
C GLU A 133 -17.33 -6.81 -8.25
N ILE A 134 -16.11 -6.96 -8.78
CA ILE A 134 -15.87 -7.08 -10.23
C ILE A 134 -16.29 -8.46 -10.72
N GLU A 135 -16.00 -9.52 -9.96
CA GLU A 135 -16.45 -10.90 -10.24
C GLU A 135 -17.99 -10.99 -10.29
N GLN A 136 -18.68 -10.24 -9.43
CA GLN A 136 -20.14 -10.11 -9.44
C GLN A 136 -20.68 -9.26 -10.61
N GLY A 137 -19.82 -8.64 -11.42
CA GLY A 137 -20.22 -7.81 -12.57
C GLY A 137 -20.69 -6.39 -12.21
N ILE A 138 -20.36 -5.89 -11.01
CA ILE A 138 -20.83 -4.56 -10.58
C ILE A 138 -20.07 -3.44 -11.29
N ASN A 139 -20.82 -2.63 -12.04
CA ASN A 139 -20.34 -1.42 -12.70
C ASN A 139 -19.70 -0.42 -11.71
N LYS A 140 -18.68 0.32 -12.17
CA LYS A 140 -17.97 1.34 -11.37
C LYS A 140 -18.91 2.38 -10.74
N ARG A 141 -19.99 2.77 -11.43
CA ARG A 141 -20.97 3.75 -10.92
C ARG A 141 -21.78 3.20 -9.75
N LEU A 142 -22.22 1.94 -9.85
CA LEU A 142 -23.00 1.27 -8.81
C LEU A 142 -22.15 1.01 -7.56
N SER A 143 -20.92 0.52 -7.74
CA SER A 143 -19.96 0.36 -6.64
C SER A 143 -19.72 1.66 -5.86
N ARG A 144 -19.56 2.80 -6.54
CA ARG A 144 -19.44 4.12 -5.86
C ARG A 144 -20.69 4.51 -5.07
N LYS A 145 -21.89 4.17 -5.56
CA LYS A 145 -23.15 4.44 -4.83
C LYS A 145 -23.21 3.58 -3.56
N LEU A 146 -22.91 2.28 -3.68
CA LEU A 146 -22.88 1.34 -2.56
C LEU A 146 -21.81 1.74 -1.52
N ASP A 147 -20.60 2.11 -1.95
CA ASP A 147 -19.53 2.57 -1.04
C ASP A 147 -19.91 3.87 -0.31
N LYS A 148 -20.58 4.82 -0.99
CA LYS A 148 -21.11 6.03 -0.33
C LYS A 148 -22.19 5.69 0.68
N GLN A 149 -23.13 4.80 0.35
CA GLN A 149 -24.19 4.37 1.25
C GLN A 149 -23.60 3.68 2.49
N TRP A 150 -22.65 2.77 2.30
CA TRP A 150 -21.93 2.11 3.38
C TRP A 150 -21.19 3.11 4.26
N LYS A 151 -20.44 4.07 3.68
CA LYS A 151 -19.74 5.09 4.48
C LYS A 151 -20.68 5.95 5.33
N ARG A 152 -21.91 6.19 4.88
CA ARG A 152 -22.93 6.91 5.66
C ARG A 152 -23.49 6.09 6.80
N SER A 153 -23.57 4.76 6.66
CA SER A 153 -24.10 3.88 7.71
C SER A 153 -23.06 3.50 8.77
N ILE A 154 -21.78 3.86 8.61
CA ILE A 154 -20.74 3.57 9.59
C ILE A 154 -21.01 4.36 10.88
N VAL A 155 -21.25 3.61 11.96
CA VAL A 155 -21.29 4.15 13.32
C VAL A 155 -19.89 4.09 13.92
N VAL A 156 -19.40 5.21 14.46
CA VAL A 156 -18.08 5.28 15.10
C VAL A 156 -18.12 4.49 16.41
N ARG A 157 -17.18 3.56 16.55
CA ARG A 157 -17.05 2.67 17.71
C ARG A 157 -15.63 2.78 18.28
N PRO A 158 -15.44 2.60 19.60
CA PRO A 158 -14.10 2.57 20.18
C PRO A 158 -13.33 1.34 19.67
N PRO A 159 -12.03 1.46 19.36
CA PRO A 159 -11.24 0.37 18.78
C PRO A 159 -11.11 -0.82 19.75
N PRO A 160 -10.96 -2.04 19.23
CA PRO A 160 -10.96 -3.26 20.03
C PRO A 160 -9.82 -3.31 21.06
N SER A 161 -8.66 -2.75 20.75
CA SER A 161 -7.53 -2.66 21.68
C SER A 161 -7.83 -1.82 22.93
N LEU A 162 -8.70 -0.82 22.83
CA LEU A 162 -9.15 -0.06 24.00
C LEU A 162 -10.23 -0.81 24.78
N ARG A 163 -11.16 -1.46 24.07
CA ARG A 163 -12.23 -2.25 24.72
C ARG A 163 -11.64 -3.33 25.62
N LYS A 164 -10.68 -4.10 25.11
CA LYS A 164 -9.98 -5.15 25.86
C LYS A 164 -9.33 -4.61 27.14
N LYS A 165 -8.62 -3.47 27.06
CA LYS A 165 -8.02 -2.84 28.25
C LYS A 165 -9.04 -2.41 29.28
N GLN A 166 -10.18 -1.87 28.85
CA GLN A 166 -11.25 -1.46 29.75
C GLN A 166 -11.93 -2.67 30.40
N GLU A 167 -12.14 -3.75 29.66
CA GLU A 167 -12.71 -5.00 30.16
C GLU A 167 -11.79 -5.65 31.21
N GLU A 168 -10.47 -5.68 30.95
CA GLU A 168 -9.47 -6.18 31.90
C GLU A 168 -9.43 -5.35 33.18
N GLN A 169 -9.49 -4.02 33.08
CA GLN A 169 -9.52 -3.12 34.23
C GLN A 169 -10.77 -3.34 35.09
N LYS A 170 -11.94 -3.41 34.45
CA LYS A 170 -13.22 -3.70 35.14
C LYS A 170 -13.21 -5.08 35.81
N ALA A 171 -12.64 -6.09 35.15
CA ALA A 171 -12.51 -7.42 35.73
C ALA A 171 -11.54 -7.44 36.92
N ALA A 172 -10.45 -6.67 36.87
CA ALA A 172 -9.52 -6.52 37.98
C ALA A 172 -10.14 -5.76 39.17
N GLU A 173 -10.96 -4.75 38.90
CA GLU A 173 -11.70 -4.01 39.92
C GLU A 173 -12.75 -4.89 40.61
N ALA A 174 -13.54 -5.65 39.84
CA ALA A 174 -14.53 -6.58 40.38
C ALA A 174 -13.91 -7.67 41.26
N LYS A 175 -12.70 -8.15 40.92
CA LYS A 175 -11.92 -9.09 41.73
C LYS A 175 -11.30 -8.47 42.99
N LYS A 176 -11.11 -7.15 43.02
CA LYS A 176 -10.59 -6.43 44.20
C LYS A 176 -11.71 -6.05 45.16
N SER A 177 -12.94 -5.95 44.67
CA SER A 177 -14.14 -5.63 45.44
C SER A 177 -14.89 -6.85 45.98
N SER A 178 -14.48 -8.06 45.57
CA SER A 178 -14.99 -9.35 46.06
C SER A 178 -13.96 -9.98 46.99
#